data_AF-A0A965DE58-F1
#
_entry.id   AF-A0A965DE58-F1
#
_cell.length_a   1.000
_cell.length_b   1.000
_cell.length_c   1.000
_cell.angle_alpha   90.00
_cell.angle_beta   90.00
_cell.angle_gamma   90.00
#
_symmetry.space_group_name_H-M   'P 1'
#
loop_
_entity.id
_entity.type
_entity.pdbx_description
1 polymer ?
#
loop_
_entity_poly.entity_id
_entity_poly.type
_entity_poly.pdbx_seq_one_letter_code
_entity_poly.pdbx_strand_id
1 'polypeptide(L)'
;MILSHKKAKAFSYAIFLSGLALLSYLQNYWPWLLLIIGISLSAKNIFLSKYYEAVFNILTFSILTFTYFYNYSFDYVLPIILVLASLYQLYKAFSDEVEMDTAEKIKDQNQELEEKDR
;
A
#
# COMPACT_ATOMS: atom_id res chain seq x y z
N MET A 1 2.38 14.49 -15.58
CA MET A 1 3.63 15.15 -15.14
C MET A 1 4.26 14.26 -14.08
N ILE A 2 5.25 13.45 -14.48
CA ILE A 2 5.83 12.40 -13.63
C ILE A 2 6.81 13.08 -12.67
N LEU A 3 6.39 13.33 -11.43
CA LEU A 3 7.30 13.81 -10.39
C LEU A 3 8.34 12.70 -10.14
N SER A 4 9.62 13.03 -10.33
CA SER A 4 10.75 12.14 -10.04
C SER A 4 10.57 11.42 -8.71
N HIS A 5 10.81 10.11 -8.68
CA HIS A 5 10.70 9.22 -7.52
C HIS A 5 11.31 9.78 -6.22
N LYS A 6 12.36 10.59 -6.35
CA LYS A 6 13.05 11.26 -5.24
C LYS A 6 12.18 12.35 -4.58
N LYS A 7 11.41 13.11 -5.38
CA LYS A 7 10.52 14.17 -4.89
C LYS A 7 9.30 13.59 -4.17
N ALA A 8 8.75 12.48 -4.66
CA ALA A 8 7.63 11.79 -4.01
C ALA A 8 8.03 11.23 -2.62
N LYS A 9 9.24 10.66 -2.50
CA LYS A 9 9.78 10.23 -1.20
C LYS A 9 9.94 11.40 -0.22
N ALA A 10 10.54 12.51 -0.68
CA ALA A 10 10.73 13.69 0.15
C ALA A 10 9.39 14.28 0.62
N PHE A 11 8.37 14.29 -0.24
CA PHE A 11 7.05 14.81 0.08
C PHE A 11 6.31 13.92 1.11
N SER A 12 6.36 12.60 0.95
CA SER A 12 5.82 11.65 1.93
C SER A 12 6.51 11.78 3.30
N TYR A 13 7.83 12.01 3.30
CA TYR A 13 8.60 12.26 4.53
C TYR A 13 8.21 13.58 5.21
N ALA A 14 7.97 14.63 4.43
CA ALA A 14 7.56 15.93 4.95
C ALA A 14 6.17 15.87 5.61
N ILE A 15 5.22 15.18 4.97
CA ILE A 15 3.88 14.94 5.54
C ILE A 15 3.97 14.09 6.82
N PHE A 16 4.81 13.05 6.79
CA PHE A 16 5.03 12.19 7.95
C PHE A 16 5.59 12.96 9.14
N LEU A 17 6.63 13.77 8.93
CA LEU A 17 7.26 14.57 9.98
C LEU A 17 6.34 15.68 10.51
N SER A 18 5.59 16.35 9.63
CA SER A 18 4.61 17.36 10.03
C SER A 18 3.49 16.75 10.86
N GLY A 19 3.00 15.57 10.47
CA GLY A 19 2.05 14.80 11.23
C GLY A 19 2.58 14.37 12.59
N LEU A 20 3.82 13.91 12.65
CA LEU A 20 4.51 13.51 13.89
C LEU A 20 4.65 14.69 14.88
N ALA A 21 4.96 15.88 14.36
CA ALA A 21 5.10 17.10 15.16
C ALA A 21 3.77 17.55 15.78
N LEU A 22 2.67 17.51 15.01
CA LEU A 22 1.31 17.76 15.52
C LEU A 22 0.88 16.71 16.55
N LEU A 23 1.26 15.46 16.33
CA LEU A 23 0.95 14.36 17.22
C LEU A 23 1.58 14.48 18.59
N SER A 24 2.83 14.96 18.65
CA SER A 24 3.57 15.13 19.92
C SER A 24 2.84 16.02 20.93
N TYR A 25 1.82 16.76 20.51
CA TYR A 25 1.01 17.63 21.35
C TYR A 25 -0.24 16.94 21.94
N LEU A 26 -0.71 15.82 21.37
CA LEU A 26 -1.92 15.12 21.83
C LEU A 26 -1.57 13.92 22.71
N GLN A 27 -1.90 13.96 24.01
CA GLN A 27 -1.63 12.88 24.98
C GLN A 27 -2.12 11.47 24.61
N ASN A 28 -2.95 11.35 23.57
CA ASN A 28 -3.48 10.09 23.05
C ASN A 28 -2.92 9.80 21.64
N TYR A 29 -1.60 9.56 21.56
CA TYR A 29 -0.82 9.58 20.31
C TYR A 29 -1.12 8.41 19.36
N TRP A 30 -1.33 7.21 19.89
CA TRP A 30 -1.37 5.97 19.10
C TRP A 30 -2.33 5.96 17.89
N PRO A 31 -3.62 6.32 18.01
CA PRO A 31 -4.58 6.22 16.90
C PRO A 31 -4.30 7.23 15.79
N TRP A 32 -3.82 8.41 16.17
CA TRP A 32 -3.46 9.47 15.22
C TRP A 32 -2.20 9.13 14.44
N LEU A 33 -1.22 8.49 15.11
CA LEU A 33 0.05 8.09 14.50
C LEU A 33 -0.19 7.03 13.43
N LEU A 34 -1.06 6.06 13.74
CA LEU A 34 -1.50 5.04 12.80
C LEU A 34 -2.20 5.63 11.58
N LEU A 35 -3.07 6.62 11.78
CA LEU A 35 -3.73 7.32 10.68
C LEU A 35 -2.73 8.05 9.77
N ILE A 36 -1.77 8.77 10.35
CA ILE A 36 -0.77 9.53 9.57
C ILE A 36 0.17 8.59 8.80
N ILE A 37 0.57 7.48 9.41
CA ILE A 37 1.35 6.44 8.72
C ILE A 37 0.54 5.86 7.56
N GLY A 38 -0.73 5.49 7.79
CA GLY A 38 -1.60 4.93 6.76
C GLY A 38 -1.82 5.88 5.59
N ILE A 39 -2.10 7.15 5.87
CA ILE A 39 -2.26 8.19 4.84
C ILE A 39 -0.96 8.40 4.06
N SER A 40 0.19 8.47 4.73
CA SER A 40 1.47 8.67 4.05
C SER A 40 1.87 7.49 3.16
N LEU A 41 1.63 6.24 3.62
CA LEU A 41 1.84 5.04 2.82
C LEU A 41 0.88 4.97 1.62
N SER A 42 -0.40 5.27 1.82
CA SER A 42 -1.36 5.26 0.73
C SER A 42 -1.11 6.36 -0.29
N ALA A 43 -0.71 7.56 0.16
CA ALA A 43 -0.29 8.62 -0.75
C ALA A 43 0.87 8.16 -1.64
N LYS A 44 1.90 7.52 -1.06
CA LYS A 44 3.00 6.94 -1.83
C LYS A 44 2.51 5.90 -2.84
N ASN A 45 1.58 5.03 -2.46
CA ASN A 45 1.06 3.98 -3.34
C ASN A 45 0.17 4.54 -4.47
N ILE A 46 -0.61 5.60 -4.21
CA ILE A 46 -1.36 6.33 -5.24
C ILE A 46 -0.40 6.95 -6.25
N PHE A 47 0.70 7.56 -5.80
CA PHE A 47 1.73 8.12 -6.69
C PHE A 47 2.46 7.07 -7.54
N LEU A 48 2.41 5.81 -7.12
CA LEU A 48 2.96 4.65 -7.83
C LEU A 48 1.91 3.94 -8.73
N SER A 49 0.71 4.52 -8.90
CA SER A 49 -0.44 3.92 -9.59
C SER A 49 -0.90 2.57 -9.03
N LYS A 50 -0.51 2.24 -7.79
CA LYS A 50 -0.86 1.00 -7.09
C LYS A 50 -2.10 1.21 -6.23
N TYR A 51 -3.23 1.47 -6.88
CA TYR A 51 -4.49 1.83 -6.22
C TYR A 51 -5.00 0.75 -5.26
N TYR A 52 -4.87 -0.53 -5.62
CA TYR A 52 -5.23 -1.64 -4.74
C TYR A 52 -4.45 -1.62 -3.42
N GLU A 53 -3.14 -1.38 -3.49
CA GLU A 53 -2.27 -1.30 -2.31
C GLU A 53 -2.55 -0.04 -1.47
N ALA A 54 -2.99 1.06 -2.11
CA ALA A 54 -3.39 2.26 -1.40
C ALA A 54 -4.72 2.09 -0.63
N VAL A 55 -5.71 1.42 -1.24
CA VAL A 55 -6.98 1.12 -0.58
C VAL A 55 -6.75 0.15 0.57
N PHE A 56 -5.97 -0.91 0.36
CA PHE A 56 -5.64 -1.88 1.41
C PHE A 56 -4.96 -1.23 2.62
N ASN A 57 -4.01 -0.32 2.39
CA ASN A 57 -3.36 0.41 3.47
C ASN A 57 -4.31 1.33 4.23
N ILE A 58 -5.13 2.14 3.54
CA ILE A 58 -6.14 2.99 4.20
C ILE A 58 -7.10 2.15 5.04
N LEU A 59 -7.56 1.02 4.51
CA LEU A 59 -8.49 0.14 5.21
C LEU A 59 -7.84 -0.45 6.47
N THR A 60 -6.63 -0.98 6.33
CA THR A 60 -5.88 -1.61 7.43
C THR A 60 -5.63 -0.63 8.57
N PHE A 61 -5.10 0.57 8.25
CA PHE A 61 -4.84 1.58 9.28
C PHE A 61 -6.12 2.16 9.87
N SER A 62 -7.20 2.28 9.09
CA SER A 62 -8.51 2.70 9.62
C SER A 62 -9.07 1.68 10.62
N ILE A 63 -9.03 0.38 10.29
CA ILE A 63 -9.48 -0.69 11.19
C ILE A 63 -8.66 -0.68 12.49
N LEU A 64 -7.35 -0.49 12.38
CA LEU A 64 -6.46 -0.41 13.54
C LEU A 64 -6.77 0.80 14.43
N THR A 65 -7.04 1.97 13.82
CA THR A 65 -7.46 3.18 14.53
C THR A 65 -8.84 2.99 15.19
N PHE A 66 -9.81 2.38 14.51
CA PHE A 66 -11.13 2.11 15.08
C PHE A 66 -11.04 1.13 16.26
N THR A 67 -10.24 0.09 16.15
CA THR A 67 -9.98 -0.88 17.23
C THR A 67 -9.51 -0.18 18.51
N TYR A 68 -8.60 0.80 18.36
CA TYR A 68 -8.13 1.61 19.47
C TYR A 68 -9.25 2.43 20.13
N PHE A 69 -10.09 3.10 19.34
CA PHE A 69 -11.19 3.91 19.88
C PHE A 69 -12.26 3.10 20.61
N TYR A 70 -12.53 1.87 20.14
CA TYR A 70 -13.48 0.97 20.79
C TYR A 70 -12.88 0.18 21.97
N ASN A 71 -11.62 0.43 22.34
CA ASN A 71 -10.94 -0.25 23.45
C ASN A 71 -10.91 -1.79 23.30
N TYR A 72 -10.94 -2.27 22.05
CA TYR A 72 -10.79 -3.69 21.78
C TYR A 72 -9.34 -4.10 22.06
N SER A 73 -9.15 -5.24 22.74
CA SER A 73 -7.82 -5.80 22.96
C SER A 73 -7.11 -6.05 21.63
N PHE A 74 -5.93 -5.43 21.50
CA PHE A 74 -5.01 -5.66 20.38
C PHE A 74 -4.63 -7.13 20.21
N ASP A 75 -4.77 -7.92 21.27
CA ASP A 75 -4.50 -9.37 21.30
C ASP A 75 -5.24 -10.16 20.22
N TYR A 76 -6.42 -9.70 19.78
CA TYR A 76 -7.20 -10.37 18.75
C TYR A 76 -7.03 -9.72 17.38
N VAL A 77 -6.99 -8.38 17.33
CA VAL A 77 -6.98 -7.64 16.05
C VAL A 77 -5.64 -7.76 15.34
N LEU A 78 -4.54 -7.72 16.09
CA LEU A 78 -3.19 -7.76 15.54
C LEU A 78 -2.87 -9.09 14.82
N PRO A 79 -3.16 -10.28 15.41
CA PRO A 79 -2.97 -11.54 14.68
C PRO A 79 -3.89 -11.68 13.47
N ILE A 80 -5.14 -11.21 13.53
CA ILE A 80 -6.05 -11.23 12.38
C ILE A 80 -5.48 -10.41 11.22
N ILE A 81 -4.98 -9.20 11.50
CA ILE A 81 -4.38 -8.34 10.48
C ILE A 81 -3.12 -8.95 9.90
N LEU A 82 -2.26 -9.57 10.73
CA LEU A 82 -1.07 -10.26 10.25
C LEU A 82 -1.40 -11.43 9.33
N VAL A 83 -2.43 -12.22 9.65
CA VAL A 83 -2.89 -13.31 8.80
C VAL A 83 -3.47 -12.78 7.49
N LEU A 84 -4.28 -11.73 7.53
CA LEU A 84 -4.82 -11.11 6.31
C LEU A 84 -3.72 -10.50 5.44
N ALA A 85 -2.73 -9.85 6.05
CA ALA A 85 -1.59 -9.27 5.34
C ALA A 85 -0.73 -10.35 4.68
N SER A 86 -0.46 -11.47 5.37
CA SER A 86 0.30 -12.57 4.78
C SER A 86 -0.46 -13.24 3.64
N LEU A 87 -1.77 -13.42 3.78
CA LEU A 87 -2.62 -13.97 2.74
C LEU A 87 -2.69 -13.05 1.51
N TYR A 88 -2.82 -11.73 1.73
CA TYR A 88 -2.77 -10.73 0.66
C TYR A 88 -1.42 -10.76 -0.07
N GLN A 89 -0.31 -10.84 0.67
CA GLN A 89 1.03 -10.89 0.08
C GLN A 89 1.22 -12.15 -0.77
N LEU A 90 0.69 -13.29 -0.30
CA LEU A 90 0.71 -14.56 -1.02
C LEU A 90 -0.11 -14.46 -2.32
N TYR A 91 -1.36 -13.97 -2.23
CA TYR A 91 -2.22 -13.78 -3.40
C TYR A 91 -1.59 -12.86 -4.45
N LYS A 92 -0.99 -11.76 -3.99
CA LYS A 92 -0.29 -10.82 -4.85
C LYS A 92 0.91 -11.47 -5.54
N ALA A 93 1.71 -12.25 -4.82
CA ALA A 93 2.86 -12.95 -5.40
C ALA A 93 2.42 -13.87 -6.56
N PHE A 94 1.32 -14.60 -6.39
CA PHE A 94 0.78 -15.45 -7.45
C PHE A 94 0.16 -14.66 -8.61
N SER A 95 -0.48 -13.52 -8.34
CA SER A 95 -1.07 -12.69 -9.39
C SER A 95 0.01 -11.97 -10.23
N ASP A 96 1.08 -11.49 -9.60
CA ASP A 96 2.21 -10.85 -10.29
C ASP A 96 2.96 -11.86 -11.20
N GLU A 97 3.10 -13.13 -10.79
CA GLU A 97 3.67 -14.19 -11.64
C GLU A 97 2.79 -14.52 -12.85
N VAL A 98 1.47 -14.55 -12.67
CA VAL A 98 0.51 -14.80 -13.77
C VAL A 98 0.49 -13.65 -14.77
N GLU A 99 0.60 -12.39 -14.32
CA GLU A 99 0.71 -11.24 -15.23
C GLU A 99 2.00 -11.27 -16.06
N MET A 100 3.13 -11.71 -15.48
CA MET A 100 4.39 -11.87 -16.21
C MET A 100 4.32 -12.97 -17.28
N ASP A 101 3.80 -14.17 -16.95
CA ASP A 101 3.66 -15.27 -17.91
C ASP A 101 2.73 -14.92 -19.08
N THR A 102 1.66 -14.17 -18.78
CA THR A 102 0.69 -13.74 -19.79
C THR A 102 1.26 -12.65 -20.70
N ALA A 103 2.01 -11.69 -20.14
CA ALA A 103 2.65 -10.63 -20.91
C ALA A 103 3.77 -11.15 -21.82
N GLU A 104 4.50 -12.19 -21.39
CA GLU A 104 5.52 -12.86 -22.18
C GLU A 104 4.91 -13.64 -23.34
N LYS A 105 3.85 -14.44 -23.10
CA LYS A 105 3.10 -15.13 -24.17
C LYS A 105 2.50 -14.21 -25.22
N ILE A 106 1.97 -13.06 -24.82
CA ILE A 106 1.40 -12.08 -25.77
C ILE A 106 2.50 -11.43 -26.62
N LYS A 107 3.70 -11.25 -26.07
CA LYS A 107 4.86 -10.76 -26.85
C LYS A 107 5.30 -11.77 -27.89
N ASP A 108 5.43 -13.03 -27.49
CA ASP A 108 5.86 -14.11 -28.39
C ASP A 108 4.84 -14.31 -29.53
N GLN A 109 3.54 -14.30 -29.23
CA GLN A 109 2.50 -14.42 -30.26
C GLN A 109 2.47 -13.25 -31.25
N ASN A 110 2.76 -12.02 -30.81
CA ASN A 110 2.83 -10.88 -31.72
C ASN A 110 4.08 -10.93 -32.62
N GLN A 111 5.20 -11.45 -32.12
CA GLN A 111 6.41 -11.64 -32.92
C GLN A 111 6.21 -12.73 -34.00
N GLU A 112 5.53 -13.83 -33.67
CA GLU A 112 5.21 -14.88 -34.65
C GLU A 112 4.26 -14.39 -35.76
N LEU A 113 3.37 -13.45 -35.48
CA LEU A 113 2.49 -12.84 -36.47
C LEU A 113 3.22 -11.86 -37.39
N GLU A 114 4.19 -11.09 -36.87
CA GLU A 114 5.02 -10.18 -37.68
C GLU A 114 6.00 -10.91 -38.61
N GLU A 115 6.50 -12.09 -38.25
CA GLU A 115 7.33 -12.92 -39.14
C GLU A 115 6.53 -13.59 -40.25
N LYS A 116 5.22 -13.76 -40.08
CA LYS A 116 4.34 -14.45 -41.06
C LYS A 116 3.81 -13.53 -42.15
N ASP A 117 3.84 -12.21 -41.93
CA ASP A 117 3.42 -11.16 -42.86
C ASP A 117 4.58 -10.61 -43.71
N ARG A 118 5.81 -11.13 -43.53
CA ARG A 118 7.03 -10.71 -44.25
C ARG A 118 7.51 -11.81 -45.21
#